data_AF-A0A378G4J8-F1
#
_entry.id   AF-A0A378G4J8-F1
#
_cell.length_a   1.000
_cell.length_b   1.000
_cell.length_c   1.000
_cell.angle_alpha   90.00
_cell.angle_beta   90.00
_cell.angle_gamma   90.00
#
_symmetry.space_group_name_H-M   'P 1'
#
loop_
_entity.id
_entity.type
_entity.pdbx_description
1 polymer ?
#
loop_
_entity_poly.entity_id
_entity_poly.type
_entity_poly.pdbx_seq_one_letter_code
_entity_poly.pdbx_strand_id
1 'polypeptide(L)'
;MDDKLHLPGVYLRDESRRFYPAGHVAANLLGFTNVDNQGIEGVEKSFNAQLTGNPGDVWCVKINMAMSLRTLPKCRPVPAHNLQLSIDERLQTVTEDALDNAVRWNKAESGAAGIDQN
;
A
#
# COMPACT_ATOMS: atom_id res chain seq x y z
N MET A 1 -8.81 -22.57 -6.45
CA MET A 1 -7.43 -23.08 -6.58
C MET A 1 -6.72 -22.46 -5.39
N ASP A 2 -6.41 -23.13 -4.28
CA ASP A 2 -5.94 -24.49 -4.08
C ASP A 2 -6.21 -24.96 -2.65
N ASP A 3 -7.01 -26.02 -2.51
CA ASP A 3 -7.29 -26.72 -1.25
C ASP A 3 -6.68 -28.14 -1.27
N LYS A 4 -5.63 -28.35 -2.10
CA LYS A 4 -5.13 -29.68 -2.50
C LYS A 4 -3.88 -30.16 -1.78
N LEU A 5 -3.17 -29.30 -1.06
CA LEU A 5 -2.03 -29.71 -0.24
C LEU A 5 -2.47 -29.73 1.22
N HIS A 6 -3.00 -30.88 1.66
CA HIS A 6 -3.30 -31.15 3.07
C HIS A 6 -2.00 -31.33 3.88
N LEU A 7 -1.18 -30.28 3.94
CA LEU A 7 0.06 -30.28 4.72
C LEU A 7 -0.24 -29.93 6.18
N PRO A 8 -0.11 -30.88 7.13
CA PRO A 8 -0.34 -30.59 8.53
C PRO A 8 0.67 -29.54 9.03
N GLY A 9 0.15 -28.44 9.61
CA GLY A 9 0.96 -27.34 10.14
C GLY A 9 1.18 -26.16 9.20
N VAL A 10 0.69 -26.21 7.94
CA VAL A 10 0.71 -25.07 7.01
C VAL A 10 -0.67 -24.41 7.02
N TYR A 11 -0.68 -23.09 7.24
CA TYR A 11 -1.89 -22.28 7.26
C TYR A 11 -1.74 -21.10 6.33
N LEU A 12 -2.80 -20.78 5.57
CA LEU A 12 -2.87 -19.57 4.78
C LEU A 12 -3.32 -18.41 5.67
N ARG A 13 -2.68 -17.26 5.50
CA ARG A 13 -3.08 -16.00 6.11
C ARG A 13 -3.28 -14.99 5.00
N ASP A 14 -4.46 -14.40 4.96
CA ASP A 14 -4.72 -13.30 4.04
C ASP A 14 -3.96 -12.06 4.50
N GLU A 15 -3.05 -11.59 3.66
CA GLU A 15 -2.29 -10.36 3.84
C GLU A 15 -2.49 -9.46 2.62
N SER A 16 -2.70 -8.17 2.87
CA SER A 16 -2.80 -7.16 1.82
C SER A 16 -1.41 -6.76 1.35
N ARG A 17 -1.27 -6.38 0.09
CA ARG A 17 -0.06 -5.74 -0.45
C ARG A 17 -0.46 -4.57 -1.33
N ARG A 18 0.25 -3.44 -1.22
CA ARG A 18 0.02 -2.27 -2.08
C ARG A 18 0.36 -2.56 -3.54
N PHE A 19 -0.47 -2.01 -4.42
CA PHE A 19 -0.31 -2.02 -5.86
C PHE A 19 -0.41 -0.57 -6.36
N TYR A 20 0.56 -0.14 -7.18
CA TYR A 20 0.66 1.21 -7.73
C TYR A 20 0.48 1.15 -9.26
N PRO A 21 -0.74 1.35 -9.79
CA PRO A 21 -1.04 1.14 -11.21
C PRO A 21 -0.23 2.03 -12.17
N ALA A 22 0.05 3.27 -11.75
CA ALA A 22 0.79 4.26 -12.52
C ALA A 22 2.32 4.03 -12.50
N GLY A 23 2.80 3.01 -11.75
CA GLY A 23 4.20 2.62 -11.71
C GLY A 23 5.11 3.71 -11.18
N HIS A 24 5.96 4.25 -12.04
CA HIS A 24 6.91 5.31 -11.68
C HIS A 24 6.25 6.69 -11.59
N VAL A 25 5.11 6.87 -12.26
CA VAL A 25 4.42 8.16 -12.29
C VAL A 25 3.94 8.49 -10.89
N ALA A 26 4.28 9.69 -10.40
CA ALA A 26 4.02 10.14 -9.05
C ALA A 26 4.65 9.29 -7.94
N ALA A 27 5.59 8.39 -8.22
CA ALA A 27 6.16 7.50 -7.20
C ALA A 27 6.82 8.26 -6.05
N ASN A 28 7.52 9.36 -6.37
CA ASN A 28 8.15 10.23 -5.36
C ASN A 28 7.12 10.95 -4.47
N LEU A 29 5.93 11.24 -5.02
CA LEU A 29 4.84 11.86 -4.26
C LEU A 29 4.12 10.81 -3.40
N LEU A 30 3.73 9.68 -4.01
CA LEU A 30 2.99 8.62 -3.36
C LEU A 30 3.80 7.95 -2.24
N GLY A 31 5.08 7.70 -2.49
CA GLY A 31 5.93 6.91 -1.61
C GLY A 31 5.59 5.41 -1.69
N PHE A 32 5.92 4.67 -0.64
CA PHE A 32 5.71 3.23 -0.58
C PHE A 32 5.46 2.74 0.86
N THR A 33 4.99 1.49 0.96
CA THR A 33 4.78 0.77 2.23
C THR A 33 5.83 -0.32 2.45
N ASN A 34 6.11 -0.66 3.70
CA ASN A 34 6.94 -1.82 4.04
C ASN A 34 6.14 -3.14 3.97
N VAL A 35 6.79 -4.25 4.37
CA VAL A 35 6.19 -5.59 4.41
C VAL A 35 5.03 -5.71 5.41
N ASP A 36 4.97 -4.81 6.38
CA ASP A 36 3.90 -4.72 7.39
C ASP A 36 2.79 -3.75 6.96
N ASN A 37 2.76 -3.31 5.69
CA ASN A 37 1.84 -2.31 5.13
C ASN A 37 1.87 -0.93 5.81
N GLN A 38 2.98 -0.57 6.45
CA GLN A 38 3.18 0.76 7.01
C GLN A 38 3.80 1.69 5.98
N GLY A 39 3.22 2.86 5.77
CA GLY A 39 3.73 3.90 4.89
C GLY A 39 5.05 4.48 5.40
N ILE A 40 6.09 4.45 4.55
CA ILE A 40 7.46 4.85 4.91
C ILE A 40 7.83 6.23 4.37
N GLU A 41 7.29 6.59 3.21
CA GLU A 41 7.56 7.83 2.49
C GLU A 41 6.29 8.42 1.87
N GLY A 42 6.37 9.69 1.44
CA GLY A 42 5.34 10.36 0.64
C GLY A 42 3.97 10.45 1.31
N VAL A 43 2.94 10.33 0.47
CA VAL A 43 1.53 10.26 0.87
C VAL A 43 1.28 9.06 1.79
N GLU A 44 1.83 7.89 1.48
CA GLU A 44 1.64 6.67 2.28
C GLU A 44 2.05 6.88 3.74
N LYS A 45 3.19 7.53 4.00
CA LYS A 45 3.61 7.89 5.36
C LYS A 45 2.72 8.95 5.98
N SER A 46 2.47 10.03 5.24
CA SER A 46 1.77 11.21 5.75
C SER A 46 0.33 10.88 6.18
N PHE A 47 -0.31 9.96 5.46
CA PHE A 47 -1.68 9.52 5.71
C PHE A 47 -1.77 8.10 6.25
N ASN A 48 -0.66 7.52 6.74
CA ASN A 48 -0.60 6.14 7.22
C ASN A 48 -1.73 5.82 8.22
N ALA A 49 -2.01 6.73 9.16
CA ALA A 49 -3.07 6.54 10.16
C ALA A 49 -4.47 6.43 9.54
N GLN A 50 -4.75 7.14 8.45
CA GLN A 50 -6.03 7.09 7.75
C GLN A 50 -6.11 5.87 6.81
N LEU A 51 -4.98 5.48 6.22
CA LEU A 51 -4.85 4.41 5.24
C LEU A 51 -4.67 3.00 5.84
N THR A 52 -4.33 2.88 7.12
CA THR A 52 -4.11 1.58 7.79
C THR A 52 -5.42 0.96 8.31
N GLY A 53 -6.39 1.79 8.71
CA GLY A 53 -7.56 1.30 9.47
C GLY A 53 -7.15 0.72 10.85
N ASN A 54 -8.04 -0.01 11.49
CA ASN A 54 -7.73 -0.73 12.73
C ASN A 54 -8.00 -2.24 12.56
N PRO A 55 -7.00 -3.11 12.82
CA PRO A 55 -7.23 -4.55 12.76
C PRO A 55 -8.26 -4.99 13.81
N GLY A 56 -9.07 -5.98 13.44
CA GLY A 56 -9.99 -6.62 14.37
C GLY A 56 -9.27 -7.63 15.26
N ASP A 57 -9.75 -7.81 16.48
CA ASP A 57 -9.25 -8.83 17.38
C ASP A 57 -10.14 -10.07 17.32
N VAL A 58 -9.53 -11.24 17.42
CA VAL A 58 -10.24 -12.51 17.54
C VAL A 58 -9.72 -13.32 18.73
N TRP A 59 -10.63 -13.97 19.45
CA TRP A 59 -10.29 -15.02 20.39
C TRP A 59 -10.13 -16.34 19.64
N CYS A 60 -8.97 -16.99 19.79
CA CYS A 60 -8.75 -18.33 19.27
C CYS A 60 -8.79 -19.36 20.40
N VAL A 61 -9.75 -20.27 20.36
CA VAL A 61 -9.76 -21.47 21.21
C VAL A 61 -8.86 -22.50 20.53
N LYS A 62 -7.74 -22.84 21.18
CA LYS A 62 -6.78 -23.83 20.68
C LYS A 62 -6.96 -25.17 21.38
N ILE A 63 -6.84 -26.27 20.64
CA ILE A 63 -6.70 -27.61 21.24
C ILE A 63 -5.25 -27.82 21.68
N ASN A 64 -4.32 -27.46 20.80
CA ASN A 64 -2.88 -27.49 21.05
C ASN A 64 -2.20 -26.39 20.21
N MET A 65 -0.88 -26.28 20.30
CA MET A 65 -0.10 -25.27 19.59
C MET A 65 -0.35 -25.25 18.08
N ALA A 66 -0.64 -26.43 17.50
CA ALA A 66 -0.79 -26.63 16.08
C ALA A 66 -2.23 -26.50 15.59
N MET A 67 -3.27 -26.57 16.43
CA MET A 67 -4.66 -26.68 15.97
C MET A 67 -5.63 -25.78 16.76
N SER A 68 -6.31 -24.89 16.05
CA SER A 68 -7.41 -24.06 16.57
C SER A 68 -8.77 -24.71 16.34
N LEU A 69 -9.57 -24.81 17.41
CA LEU A 69 -10.95 -25.34 17.39
C LEU A 69 -11.92 -24.34 16.78
N ARG A 70 -11.81 -23.08 17.21
CA ARG A 70 -12.78 -22.04 16.90
C ARG A 70 -12.16 -20.66 17.11
N THR A 71 -12.49 -19.77 16.19
CA THR A 71 -12.15 -18.34 16.27
C THR A 71 -13.44 -17.55 16.53
N LEU A 72 -13.46 -16.71 17.56
CA LEU A 72 -14.59 -15.86 17.92
C LEU A 72 -14.18 -14.39 17.78
N PRO A 73 -14.96 -13.54 17.10
CA PRO A 73 -14.64 -12.11 17.00
C PRO A 73 -14.68 -11.45 18.38
N LYS A 74 -13.59 -10.81 18.78
CA LYS A 74 -13.50 -9.98 19.99
C LYS A 74 -13.78 -8.52 19.65
N CYS A 75 -13.13 -8.00 18.62
CA CYS A 75 -13.30 -6.65 18.13
C CYS A 75 -13.41 -6.67 16.61
N ARG A 76 -14.38 -5.92 16.05
CA ARG A 76 -14.55 -5.86 14.59
C ARG A 76 -13.46 -4.96 13.98
N PRO A 77 -12.90 -5.32 12.83
CA PRO A 77 -11.96 -4.46 12.13
C PRO A 77 -12.64 -3.16 11.69
N VAL A 78 -11.90 -2.05 11.74
CA VAL A 78 -12.32 -0.77 11.17
C VAL A 78 -11.61 -0.61 9.83
N PRO A 79 -12.33 -0.47 8.70
CA PRO A 79 -11.71 -0.35 7.39
C PRO A 79 -10.89 0.94 7.29
N ALA A 80 -9.87 0.90 6.45
CA ALA A 80 -9.12 2.08 6.05
C ALA A 80 -10.01 3.08 5.30
N HIS A 81 -9.65 4.36 5.37
CA HIS A 81 -10.29 5.39 4.57
C HIS A 81 -9.66 5.43 3.17
N ASN A 82 -10.44 5.84 2.19
CA ASN A 82 -9.92 6.18 0.87
C ASN A 82 -9.42 7.62 0.88
N LEU A 83 -8.26 7.85 0.26
CA LEU A 83 -7.69 9.18 0.04
C LEU A 83 -7.75 9.50 -1.45
N GLN A 84 -8.40 10.60 -1.79
CA GLN A 84 -8.37 11.16 -3.14
C GLN A 84 -7.36 12.30 -3.17
N LEU A 85 -6.36 12.19 -4.03
CA LEU A 85 -5.34 13.23 -4.20
C LEU A 85 -5.86 14.37 -5.05
N SER A 86 -5.26 15.55 -4.86
CA SER A 86 -5.49 16.73 -5.70
C SER A 86 -4.74 16.67 -7.04
N ILE A 87 -3.88 15.67 -7.24
CA ILE A 87 -3.11 15.52 -8.48
C ILE A 87 -3.91 14.74 -9.53
N ASP A 88 -3.92 15.26 -10.75
CA ASP A 88 -4.36 14.53 -11.94
C ASP A 88 -3.22 13.69 -12.52
N GLU A 89 -3.47 12.39 -12.69
CA GLU A 89 -2.51 11.40 -13.21
C GLU A 89 -1.99 11.76 -14.61
N ARG A 90 -2.85 12.29 -15.49
CA ARG A 90 -2.48 12.61 -16.88
C ARG A 90 -1.58 13.84 -16.92
N LEU A 91 -1.92 14.88 -16.15
CA LEU A 91 -1.07 16.06 -16.04
C LEU A 91 0.28 15.74 -15.39
N GLN A 92 0.28 14.89 -14.36
CA GLN A 92 1.49 14.41 -13.72
C GLN A 92 2.37 13.63 -14.72
N THR A 93 1.78 12.72 -15.49
CA THR A 93 2.50 11.94 -16.51
C THR A 93 3.20 12.84 -17.53
N VAL A 94 2.47 13.80 -18.11
CA VAL A 94 3.03 14.72 -19.12
C VAL A 94 4.14 15.59 -18.53
N THR A 95 4.02 15.98 -17.27
CA THR A 95 5.01 16.81 -16.59
C THR A 95 6.28 16.04 -16.27
N GLU A 96 6.16 14.80 -15.78
CA GLU A 96 7.30 13.92 -15.52
C GLU A 96 8.01 13.55 -16.83
N ASP A 97 7.27 13.22 -17.89
CA ASP A 97 7.85 12.98 -19.22
C ASP A 97 8.63 14.19 -19.74
N ALA A 98 8.06 15.40 -19.60
CA ALA A 98 8.73 16.62 -20.03
C ALA A 98 9.99 16.93 -19.20
N LEU A 99 9.92 16.72 -17.87
CA LEU A 99 11.03 16.90 -16.96
C LEU A 99 12.17 15.92 -17.24
N ASP A 100 11.86 14.64 -17.41
CA ASP A 100 12.82 13.59 -17.73
C ASP A 100 13.54 13.88 -19.05
N ASN A 101 12.80 14.31 -20.07
CA ASN A 101 13.39 14.73 -21.34
C ASN A 101 14.33 15.92 -21.17
N ALA A 102 13.94 16.93 -20.37
CA ALA A 102 14.77 18.11 -20.12
C ALA A 102 16.05 17.77 -19.34
N VAL A 103 15.96 16.93 -18.30
CA VAL A 103 17.12 16.47 -17.51
C VAL A 103 18.10 15.70 -18.40
N ARG A 104 17.60 14.77 -19.21
CA ARG A 104 18.42 13.96 -20.12
C ARG A 104 19.09 14.81 -21.20
N TRP A 105 18.35 15.75 -21.80
CA TRP A 105 18.86 16.63 -22.84
C TRP A 105 20.01 17.51 -22.32
N ASN A 106 19.86 18.06 -21.11
CA ASN A 106 20.85 18.93 -20.50
C ASN A 106 21.95 18.17 -19.75
N LYS A 107 21.89 16.84 -19.69
CA LYS A 107 22.77 15.99 -18.85
C LYS A 107 22.82 16.47 -17.40
N ALA A 108 21.69 16.95 -16.90
CA ALA A 108 21.57 17.39 -15.51
C ALA A 108 21.55 16.17 -14.57
N GLU A 109 21.95 16.39 -13.32
CA GLU A 109 21.93 15.34 -12.29
C GLU A 109 20.50 15.06 -11.78
N SER A 110 19.67 16.09 -11.66
CA SER A 110 18.29 15.99 -11.17
C SER A 110 17.42 17.16 -11.64
N GLY A 111 16.10 17.04 -11.48
CA GLY A 111 15.12 18.08 -11.77
C GLY A 111 13.90 17.95 -10.87
N ALA A 112 13.15 19.04 -10.73
CA ALA A 112 11.89 19.08 -9.98
C ALA A 112 10.86 19.92 -10.73
N ALA A 113 9.59 19.51 -10.67
CA ALA A 113 8.46 20.23 -11.24
C ALA A 113 7.26 20.17 -10.29
N GLY A 114 6.41 21.19 -10.32
CA GLY A 114 5.17 21.27 -9.56
C GLY A 114 4.03 21.65 -10.48
N ILE A 115 2.87 21.05 -10.25
CA ILE A 115 1.63 21.33 -10.98
C ILE A 115 0.62 21.80 -9.96
N ASP A 116 0.04 22.97 -10.20
CA ASP A 116 -1.10 23.45 -9.43
C ASP A 116 -2.37 23.26 -10.25
N GLN A 117 -3.39 22.68 -9.64
CA GLN A 117 -4.67 22.33 -10.25
C GLN A 117 -5.77 23.04 -9.47
N ASN A 118 -6.01 24.29 -9.82
CA ASN A 118 -7.05 25.13 -9.23
C ASN A 118 -8.24 25.25 -10.17
#